data_AF-A0A7C4VMN5-F1
#
_entry.id   AF-A0A7C4VMN5-F1
#
_cell.length_a   1.000
_cell.length_b   1.000
_cell.length_c   1.000
_cell.angle_alpha   90.00
_cell.angle_beta   90.00
_cell.angle_gamma   90.00
#
_symmetry.space_group_name_H-M   'P 1'
#
loop_
_entity.id
_entity.type
_entity.pdbx_description
1 polymer ?
#
loop_
_entity_poly.entity_id
_entity_poly.type
_entity_poly.pdbx_seq_one_letter_code
_entity_poly.pdbx_strand_id
1 'polypeptide(L)'
;MSTPIHLQLTVQGVLIPLQAVQEWLDRGLEIVKDKEQIIIRPRSQPAPDRARVLQVLDEAGLLAPPEPLPPGFKPLSAQEKEALSHKLSAGRSLSSLIIEERADRI
;
A
#
# COMPACT_ATOMS: atom_id res chain seq x y z
N MET A 1 -22.77 11.83 0.79
CA MET A 1 -22.98 13.13 1.45
C MET A 1 -22.25 14.17 0.60
N SER A 2 -22.98 15.10 -0.03
CA SER A 2 -22.43 16.13 -0.93
C SER A 2 -22.40 17.45 -0.19
N THR A 3 -21.22 18.02 0.05
CA THR A 3 -21.10 19.36 0.65
C THR A 3 -21.04 20.38 -0.48
N PRO A 4 -22.01 21.31 -0.58
CA PRO A 4 -21.96 22.35 -1.60
C PRO A 4 -20.83 23.32 -1.28
N ILE A 5 -19.98 23.59 -2.26
CA ILE A 5 -18.88 24.55 -2.14
C ILE A 5 -19.17 25.68 -3.12
N HIS A 6 -19.20 26.90 -2.59
CA HIS A 6 -19.47 28.09 -3.39
C HIS A 6 -18.20 28.46 -4.16
N LEU A 7 -18.25 28.25 -5.47
CA LEU A 7 -17.22 28.65 -6.41
C LEU A 7 -17.60 29.97 -7.05
N GLN A 8 -16.63 30.88 -7.19
CA GLN A 8 -16.83 32.11 -7.94
C GLN A 8 -16.11 32.01 -9.27
N LEU A 9 -16.86 32.12 -10.37
CA LEU A 9 -16.31 32.21 -11.71
C LEU A 9 -16.03 33.69 -12.02
N THR A 10 -14.80 34.00 -12.39
CA THR A 10 -14.39 35.33 -12.84
C THR A 10 -13.79 35.23 -14.24
N VAL A 11 -13.63 36.38 -14.91
CA VAL A 11 -12.94 36.45 -16.21
C VAL A 11 -11.45 36.09 -16.12
N GLN A 12 -10.88 36.06 -14.90
CA GLN A 12 -9.50 35.63 -14.64
C GLN A 12 -9.41 34.13 -14.29
N GLY A 13 -10.52 33.48 -13.94
CA GLY A 13 -10.55 32.05 -13.63
C GLY A 13 -11.57 31.68 -12.55
N VAL A 14 -11.41 30.49 -11.97
CA VAL A 14 -12.25 30.00 -10.88
C VAL A 14 -11.57 30.30 -9.55
N LEU A 15 -12.26 31.02 -8.67
CA LEU A 15 -11.83 31.27 -7.30
C LEU A 15 -12.41 30.20 -6.38
N ILE A 16 -11.51 29.49 -5.69
CA ILE A 16 -11.83 28.47 -4.70
C ILE A 16 -11.39 28.99 -3.32
N PRO A 17 -12.27 28.99 -2.30
CA PRO A 17 -11.88 29.36 -0.95
C PRO A 17 -10.73 28.48 -0.42
N LEU A 18 -9.70 29.09 0.14
CA LEU A 18 -8.52 28.37 0.63
C LEU A 18 -8.87 27.32 1.70
N GLN A 19 -9.83 27.63 2.57
CA GLN A 19 -10.32 26.71 3.60
C GLN A 19 -10.90 25.42 3.00
N ALA A 20 -11.64 25.54 1.89
CA ALA A 20 -12.16 24.37 1.17
C ALA A 20 -11.01 23.53 0.60
N VAL A 21 -9.96 24.16 0.06
CA VAL A 21 -8.77 23.46 -0.44
C VAL A 21 -8.02 22.74 0.68
N GLN A 22 -7.95 23.33 1.87
CA GLN A 22 -7.24 22.72 2.99
C GLN A 22 -7.98 21.49 3.51
N GLU A 23 -9.30 21.58 3.69
CA GLU A 23 -10.14 20.41 4.00
C GLU A 23 -10.05 19.31 2.93
N TRP A 24 -9.90 19.70 1.66
CA TRP A 24 -9.73 18.76 0.56
C TRP A 24 -8.40 18.02 0.62
N LEU A 25 -7.31 18.73 0.91
CA LEU A 25 -5.98 18.15 1.06
C LEU A 25 -5.92 17.21 2.27
N ASP A 26 -6.50 17.60 3.39
CA ASP A 26 -6.55 16.79 4.61
C ASP A 26 -7.38 15.51 4.41
N ARG A 27 -8.40 15.56 3.55
CA ARG A 27 -9.22 14.40 3.16
C ARG A 27 -8.59 13.58 2.02
N GLY A 28 -7.37 13.92 1.61
CA GLY A 28 -6.63 13.20 0.58
C GLY A 28 -7.26 13.32 -0.80
N LEU A 29 -7.69 14.52 -1.23
CA LEU A 29 -8.07 14.78 -2.62
C LEU A 29 -6.84 15.13 -3.48
N GLU A 30 -6.91 14.88 -4.79
CA GLU A 30 -5.95 15.29 -5.80
C GLU A 30 -6.62 16.15 -6.88
N ILE A 31 -5.85 17.08 -7.44
CA ILE A 31 -6.27 17.95 -8.54
C ILE A 31 -5.56 17.49 -9.81
N VAL A 32 -6.31 16.96 -10.76
CA VAL A 32 -5.81 16.46 -12.04
C VAL A 32 -6.20 17.44 -13.14
N LYS A 33 -5.22 17.85 -13.94
CA LYS A 33 -5.47 18.63 -15.16
C LYS A 33 -5.73 17.66 -16.31
N ASP A 34 -6.96 17.63 -16.80
CA ASP A 34 -7.35 16.92 -18.01
C ASP A 34 -7.36 17.90 -19.21
N LYS A 35 -7.47 17.38 -20.44
CA LYS A 35 -7.34 18.18 -21.67
C LYS A 35 -8.33 19.36 -21.75
N GLU A 36 -9.53 19.20 -21.20
CA GLU A 36 -10.60 20.20 -21.28
C GLU A 36 -11.09 20.68 -19.90
N GLN A 37 -10.64 20.06 -18.82
CA GLN A 37 -11.20 20.32 -17.48
C GLN A 37 -10.21 20.06 -16.34
N ILE A 38 -10.50 20.64 -15.18
CA ILE A 38 -9.79 20.34 -13.92
C ILE A 38 -10.67 19.38 -13.13
N ILE A 39 -10.13 18.20 -12.81
CA ILE A 39 -10.83 17.16 -12.04
C ILE A 39 -10.30 17.19 -10.62
N ILE A 40 -11.19 17.44 -9.65
CA ILE A 40 -10.88 17.30 -8.22
C ILE A 40 -11.50 15.99 -7.75
N ARG A 41 -10.67 15.03 -7.37
CA ARG A 41 -11.11 13.69 -7.01
C ARG A 41 -10.36 13.17 -5.79
N PRO A 42 -10.90 12.17 -5.06
CA PRO A 42 -10.13 11.47 -4.05
C PRO A 42 -8.83 10.95 -4.64
N ARG A 43 -7.72 11.17 -3.92
CA ARG A 43 -6.51 10.39 -4.14
C ARG A 43 -6.97 8.96 -4.05
N SER A 44 -6.81 8.26 -5.16
CA SER A 44 -6.93 6.81 -5.11
C SER A 44 -5.94 6.39 -4.03
N GLN A 45 -6.43 5.78 -2.94
CA GLN A 45 -5.52 5.09 -2.03
C GLN A 45 -4.64 4.26 -2.94
N PRO A 46 -3.30 4.39 -2.89
CA PRO A 46 -2.46 3.45 -3.61
C PRO A 46 -2.99 2.08 -3.19
N ALA A 47 -3.39 1.28 -4.19
CA ALA A 47 -3.74 -0.12 -3.95
C ALA A 47 -2.65 -0.64 -2.99
N PRO A 48 -3.05 -1.22 -1.83
CA PRO A 48 -2.16 -1.38 -0.68
C PRO A 48 -0.81 -1.81 -1.20
N ASP A 49 0.28 -1.08 -0.95
CA ASP A 49 1.52 -1.14 -1.75
C ASP A 49 1.94 -2.58 -2.12
N ARG A 50 1.67 -3.54 -1.22
CA ARG A 50 1.75 -4.98 -1.45
C ARG A 50 1.08 -5.47 -2.74
N ALA A 51 -0.17 -5.13 -3.02
CA ALA A 51 -0.89 -5.53 -4.24
C ALA A 51 -0.23 -4.98 -5.51
N ARG A 52 0.23 -3.72 -5.47
CA ARG A 52 0.95 -3.10 -6.59
C ARG A 52 2.33 -3.72 -6.79
N VAL A 53 3.06 -3.98 -5.70
CA VAL A 53 4.34 -4.69 -5.73
C VAL A 53 4.15 -6.10 -6.27
N LEU A 54 3.14 -6.84 -5.82
CA LEU A 54 2.83 -8.17 -6.33
C LEU A 54 2.50 -8.13 -7.83
N GLN A 55 1.70 -7.15 -8.28
CA GLN A 55 1.41 -6.98 -9.69
C GLN A 55 2.67 -6.70 -10.51
N VAL A 56 3.55 -5.81 -10.06
CA VAL A 56 4.82 -5.51 -10.75
C VAL A 56 5.73 -6.74 -10.79
N LEU A 57 5.79 -7.52 -9.70
CA LEU A 57 6.56 -8.76 -9.66
C LEU A 57 5.96 -9.83 -10.58
N ASP A 58 4.63 -9.90 -10.69
CA ASP A 58 3.92 -10.82 -11.58
C ASP A 58 4.20 -10.48 -13.05
N GLU A 59 4.03 -9.21 -13.42
CA GLU A 59 4.31 -8.68 -14.76
C GLU A 59 5.79 -8.87 -15.16
N ALA A 60 6.70 -8.79 -14.19
CA ALA A 60 8.13 -9.05 -14.40
C ALA A 60 8.50 -10.55 -14.44
N GLY A 61 7.54 -11.46 -14.24
CA GLY A 61 7.79 -12.90 -14.17
C GLY A 61 8.62 -13.32 -12.94
N LEU A 62 8.64 -12.49 -11.90
CA LEU A 62 9.36 -12.70 -10.64
C LEU A 62 8.50 -13.39 -9.57
N LEU A 63 7.20 -13.55 -9.81
CA LEU A 63 6.34 -14.40 -8.99
C LEU A 63 6.27 -15.81 -9.58
N ALA A 64 6.48 -16.80 -8.71
CA ALA A 64 6.14 -18.17 -9.04
C ALA A 64 4.61 -18.32 -8.99
N PRO A 65 3.99 -19.02 -9.96
CA PRO A 65 2.58 -19.37 -9.84
C PRO A 65 2.38 -20.19 -8.57
N PRO A 66 1.28 -19.98 -7.82
CA PRO A 66 1.00 -20.76 -6.63
C PRO A 66 0.90 -22.23 -7.03
N GLU A 67 1.81 -23.06 -6.50
CA GLU A 67 1.75 -24.49 -6.72
C GLU A 67 0.45 -25.04 -6.10
N PRO A 68 -0.30 -25.89 -6.82
CA PRO A 68 -1.47 -26.52 -6.26
C PRO A 68 -1.06 -27.37 -5.05
N LEU A 69 -1.80 -27.22 -3.96
CA LEU A 69 -1.55 -28.00 -2.76
C LEU A 69 -1.72 -29.50 -3.07
N PRO A 70 -0.85 -30.37 -2.54
CA PRO A 70 -0.92 -31.80 -2.80
C PRO A 70 -2.26 -32.39 -2.29
N PRO A 71 -2.79 -33.42 -2.95
CA PRO A 71 -4.00 -34.09 -2.51
C PRO A 71 -3.83 -34.63 -1.09
N GLY A 72 -4.75 -34.28 -0.20
CA GLY A 72 -4.67 -34.64 1.22
C GLY A 72 -3.98 -33.61 2.13
N PHE A 73 -3.63 -32.42 1.62
CA PHE A 73 -3.16 -31.32 2.44
C PHE A 73 -4.18 -30.99 3.54
N LYS A 74 -3.75 -31.12 4.81
CA LYS A 74 -4.50 -30.67 5.97
C LYS A 74 -3.84 -29.41 6.52
N PRO A 75 -4.55 -28.27 6.55
CA PRO A 75 -4.03 -27.07 7.19
C PRO A 75 -3.66 -27.37 8.64
N LEU A 76 -2.52 -26.86 9.09
CA LEU A 76 -2.09 -26.97 10.49
C LEU A 76 -3.12 -26.29 11.41
N SER A 77 -3.42 -26.94 12.52
CA SER A 77 -4.20 -26.36 13.61
C SER A 77 -3.45 -25.21 14.27
N ALA A 78 -4.18 -24.35 15.00
CA ALA A 78 -3.57 -23.22 15.71
C ALA A 78 -2.50 -23.68 16.71
N GLN A 79 -2.75 -24.80 17.41
CA GLN A 79 -1.83 -25.39 18.38
C GLN A 79 -0.55 -25.91 17.71
N GLU A 80 -0.65 -26.54 16.54
CA GLU A 80 0.52 -27.00 15.78
C GLU A 80 1.36 -25.83 15.25
N LYS A 81 0.70 -24.74 14.80
CA LYS A 81 1.39 -23.52 14.36
C LYS A 81 2.16 -22.85 15.49
N GLU A 82 1.57 -22.77 16.68
CA GLU A 82 2.23 -22.18 17.86
C GLU A 82 3.44 -23.02 18.31
N ALA A 83 3.29 -24.35 18.37
CA ALA A 83 4.38 -25.25 18.68
C ALA A 83 5.53 -25.18 17.65
N LEU A 84 5.21 -25.03 16.35
CA LEU A 84 6.19 -24.80 15.30
C LEU A 84 6.87 -23.44 15.44
N SER A 85 6.11 -22.39 15.72
CA SER A 85 6.66 -21.05 15.95
C SER A 85 7.69 -21.07 17.08
N HIS A 86 7.38 -21.75 18.18
CA HIS A 86 8.29 -21.89 19.32
C HIS A 86 9.54 -22.72 18.99
N LYS A 87 9.43 -23.74 18.14
CA LYS A 87 10.58 -24.52 17.67
C LYS A 87 11.47 -23.73 16.70
N LEU A 88 10.86 -22.93 15.83
CA LEU A 88 11.57 -22.10 14.85
C LEU A 88 12.20 -20.86 15.49
N SER A 89 11.62 -20.33 16.57
CA SER A 89 12.19 -19.23 17.35
C SER A 89 13.40 -19.61 18.20
N ALA A 90 13.75 -20.91 18.27
CA ALA A 90 14.96 -21.37 18.95
C ALA A 90 16.26 -21.01 18.20
N GLY A 91 16.16 -20.58 16.93
CA GLY A 91 17.26 -20.01 16.18
C GLY A 91 17.43 -18.51 16.45
N ARG A 92 18.67 -18.02 16.34
CA ARG A 92 18.94 -16.58 16.25
C ARG A 92 18.20 -16.00 15.04
N SER A 93 17.62 -14.80 15.18
CA SER A 93 16.92 -14.17 14.05
C SER A 93 17.90 -13.89 12.92
N LEU A 94 17.43 -13.99 11.67
CA LEU A 94 18.26 -13.67 10.50
C LEU A 94 18.85 -12.24 10.60
N SER A 95 18.08 -11.32 11.18
CA SER A 95 18.53 -9.95 11.46
C SER A 95 19.71 -9.89 12.43
N SER A 96 19.74 -10.71 13.48
CA SER A 96 20.86 -10.75 14.42
C SER A 96 22.14 -11.27 13.78
N LEU A 97 22.05 -12.30 12.93
CA LEU A 97 23.18 -12.84 12.19
C LEU A 97 23.76 -11.82 11.19
N ILE A 98 22.89 -11.08 10.49
CA ILE A 98 23.31 -10.03 9.55
C ILE A 98 24.01 -8.86 10.28
N ILE A 99 23.58 -8.53 11.50
CA ILE A 99 24.21 -7.49 12.31
C ILE A 99 25.60 -7.94 12.78
N GLU A 100 25.73 -9.18 13.29
CA GLU A 100 27.03 -9.75 13.70
C GLU A 100 28.02 -9.82 12.52
N GLU A 101 27.59 -10.32 11.36
CA GLU A 101 28.46 -10.43 10.17
C GLU A 101 28.97 -9.07 9.67
N ARG A 102 28.19 -8.00 9.82
CA ARG A 102 28.61 -6.64 9.46
C ARG A 102 29.56 -6.02 10.49
N ALA A 103 29.40 -6.37 11.77
CA ALA A 103 30.26 -5.87 12.83
C ALA A 103 31.68 -6.45 12.74
N ASP A 104 31.83 -7.71 12.31
CA ASP A 104 33.13 -8.39 12.14
C ASP A 104 33.94 -7.90 10.92
N ARG A 105 33.37 -7.04 10.07
CA ARG A 105 34.05 -6.47 8.88
C ARG A 105 34.61 -5.05 9.09
N ILE A 106 34.65 -4.55 10.33
CA ILE A 106 35.17 -3.22 10.71
C ILE A 106 36.49 -3.38 11.48
#